data_AF-A0A7C2ZXZ0-F1
#
_entry.id   AF-A0A7C2ZXZ0-F1
#
_cell.length_a   1.000
_cell.length_b   1.000
_cell.length_c   1.000
_cell.angle_alpha   90.00
_cell.angle_beta   90.00
_cell.angle_gamma   90.00
#
_symmetry.space_group_name_H-M   'P 1'
#
loop_
_entity.id
_entity.type
_entity.pdbx_description
1 polymer ?
#
loop_
_entity_poly.entity_id
_entity_poly.type
_entity_poly.pdbx_seq_one_letter_code
_entity_poly.pdbx_strand_id
1 'polypeptide(L)'
;MPLHLAWQHNPAYAPRAVPPAPRYLCTVALEGRPVATLPVYWQGGGDRPAVYTAEVLGWRLERQNLAALQTAVETLLRTLLWRGRLPAYWLILGPDEEVVPVYALAGTYQARPAGGPVFTTRDLATLIRSLQLYRAAAGFDPQVQIARIAPPTLRAVAPYALLADPLAGIWTPVFRETGPTLWCPDVTDGARPAGLAGLLDLRDILADRLLRSGRLAEPTRLAIALLSPQRWRGLQPDRPPVGHLTVSLNGRRRQWPVHWLAGRYLVCLEPTERPMLYVGESLRTLQEALEGLEVQDGRRRAVA
;
A
#
# COMPACT_ATOMS: atom_id res chain seq x y z
N MET A 1 -17.78 23.37 1.03
CA MET A 1 -17.08 23.25 -0.28
C MET A 1 -17.95 22.39 -1.20
N PRO A 2 -18.25 22.83 -2.43
CA PRO A 2 -19.20 22.14 -3.29
C PRO A 2 -18.58 20.86 -3.88
N LEU A 3 -19.19 19.72 -3.56
CA LEU A 3 -19.05 18.45 -4.29
C LEU A 3 -20.05 18.47 -5.44
N HIS A 4 -19.57 18.15 -6.65
CA HIS A 4 -20.41 18.02 -7.84
C HIS A 4 -20.13 16.69 -8.53
N LEU A 5 -21.20 16.00 -8.97
CA LEU A 5 -21.12 14.75 -9.71
C LEU A 5 -21.76 14.93 -11.09
N ALA A 6 -21.01 14.65 -12.15
CA ALA A 6 -21.51 14.66 -13.53
C ALA A 6 -21.53 13.25 -14.09
N TRP A 7 -22.69 12.78 -14.55
CA TRP A 7 -22.89 11.43 -15.04
C TRP A 7 -23.10 11.45 -16.55
N GLN A 8 -22.25 10.72 -17.28
CA GLN A 8 -22.29 10.66 -18.73
C GLN A 8 -22.37 9.22 -19.20
N HIS A 9 -23.18 8.98 -20.24
CA HIS A 9 -23.21 7.68 -20.91
C HIS A 9 -21.84 7.41 -21.54
N ASN A 10 -21.32 6.19 -21.39
CA ASN A 10 -20.07 5.82 -22.02
C ASN A 10 -20.32 5.47 -23.50
N PRO A 11 -19.80 6.22 -24.48
CA PRO A 11 -20.00 5.91 -25.89
C PRO A 11 -19.38 4.55 -26.30
N ALA A 12 -18.37 4.07 -25.56
CA ALA A 12 -17.76 2.76 -25.80
C ALA A 12 -18.56 1.59 -25.20
N TYR A 13 -19.70 1.85 -24.54
CA TYR A 13 -20.54 0.80 -23.99
C TYR A 13 -21.24 0.02 -25.11
N ALA A 14 -20.93 -1.28 -25.19
CA ALA A 14 -21.62 -2.23 -26.02
C ALA A 14 -22.26 -3.33 -25.15
N PRO A 15 -23.56 -3.65 -25.34
CA PRO A 15 -24.18 -4.78 -24.66
C PRO A 15 -23.41 -6.08 -24.96
N ARG A 16 -23.11 -6.88 -23.92
CA ARG A 16 -22.41 -8.17 -24.00
C ARG A 16 -20.93 -8.12 -24.44
N ALA A 17 -20.28 -6.96 -24.41
CA ALA A 17 -18.83 -6.88 -24.62
C ALA A 17 -18.04 -7.65 -23.53
N VAL A 18 -16.92 -8.28 -23.91
CA VAL A 18 -16.00 -8.97 -23.01
C VAL A 18 -14.58 -8.42 -23.21
N PRO A 19 -13.97 -7.79 -22.18
CA PRO A 19 -14.54 -7.48 -20.88
C PRO A 19 -15.67 -6.42 -20.96
N PRO A 20 -16.61 -6.41 -19.99
CA PRO A 20 -17.72 -5.45 -20.01
C PRO A 20 -17.19 -4.02 -19.82
N ALA A 21 -17.49 -3.15 -20.78
CA ALA A 21 -17.26 -1.72 -20.64
C ALA A 21 -18.24 -1.11 -19.61
N PRO A 22 -17.85 -0.07 -18.86
CA PRO A 22 -18.79 0.65 -17.99
C PRO A 22 -19.88 1.28 -18.85
N ARG A 23 -21.12 1.27 -18.36
CA ARG A 23 -22.28 1.87 -19.05
C ARG A 23 -22.31 3.39 -18.89
N TYR A 24 -21.89 3.87 -17.71
CA TYR A 24 -21.76 5.30 -17.43
C TYR A 24 -20.39 5.60 -16.81
N LEU A 25 -19.98 6.85 -16.93
CA LEU A 25 -18.84 7.42 -16.22
C LEU A 25 -19.36 8.54 -15.32
N CYS A 26 -18.98 8.52 -14.04
CA CYS A 26 -19.30 9.57 -13.09
C CYS A 26 -18.05 10.41 -12.79
N THR A 27 -18.04 11.66 -13.24
CA THR A 27 -16.99 12.62 -12.93
C THR A 27 -17.25 13.24 -11.57
N VAL A 28 -16.30 13.09 -10.65
CA VAL A 28 -16.31 13.71 -9.33
C VAL A 28 -15.53 15.01 -9.42
N ALA A 29 -16.15 16.12 -9.03
CA ALA A 29 -15.51 17.42 -8.96
C ALA A 29 -15.60 18.02 -7.55
N LEU A 30 -14.49 18.58 -7.09
CA LEU A 30 -14.41 19.35 -5.85
C LEU A 30 -14.06 20.78 -6.21
N GLU A 31 -14.84 21.74 -5.74
CA GLU A 31 -14.63 23.17 -6.04
C GLU A 31 -14.58 23.46 -7.54
N GLY A 32 -15.42 22.77 -8.32
CA GLY A 32 -15.48 22.91 -9.77
C GLY A 32 -14.32 22.26 -10.54
N ARG A 33 -13.36 21.63 -9.86
CA ARG A 33 -12.24 20.92 -10.50
C ARG A 33 -12.49 19.42 -10.51
N PRO A 34 -12.41 18.74 -11.67
CA PRO A 34 -12.52 17.28 -11.72
C PRO A 34 -11.34 16.65 -10.97
N VAL A 35 -11.66 15.73 -10.07
CA VAL A 35 -10.66 15.01 -9.26
C VAL A 35 -10.63 13.51 -9.56
N ALA A 36 -11.71 12.94 -10.08
CA ALA A 36 -11.79 11.52 -10.43
C ALA A 36 -12.89 11.22 -11.46
N THR A 37 -12.80 10.05 -12.09
CA THR A 37 -13.86 9.47 -12.92
C THR A 37 -14.13 8.03 -12.48
N LEU A 38 -15.35 7.79 -12.00
CA LEU A 38 -15.80 6.50 -11.50
C LEU A 38 -16.48 5.71 -12.63
N PRO A 39 -16.02 4.47 -12.93
CA PRO A 39 -16.73 3.60 -13.85
C PRO A 39 -17.98 3.04 -13.20
N VAL A 40 -19.11 3.10 -13.93
CA VAL A 40 -20.40 2.59 -13.47
C VAL A 40 -20.83 1.46 -14.40
N TYR A 41 -20.89 0.26 -13.85
CA TYR A 41 -21.28 -0.93 -14.58
C TYR A 41 -22.78 -1.16 -14.45
N TRP A 42 -23.35 -1.80 -15.46
CA TRP A 42 -24.75 -2.20 -15.47
C TRP A 42 -24.85 -3.67 -15.82
N GLN A 43 -25.67 -4.39 -15.06
CA GLN A 43 -26.06 -5.76 -15.34
C GLN A 43 -27.59 -5.81 -15.37
N GLY A 44 -28.15 -6.38 -16.43
CA GLY A 44 -29.60 -6.49 -16.60
C GLY A 44 -29.96 -6.94 -18.01
N GLY A 45 -31.24 -7.24 -18.23
CA GLY A 45 -31.78 -7.70 -19.52
C GLY A 45 -32.52 -9.04 -19.40
N GLY A 46 -33.60 -9.20 -20.18
CA GLY A 46 -34.57 -10.29 -19.99
C GLY A 46 -35.38 -10.10 -18.72
N ASP A 47 -35.60 -11.18 -17.98
CA ASP A 47 -36.39 -11.20 -16.73
C ASP A 47 -35.60 -10.76 -15.47
N ARG A 48 -34.30 -10.45 -15.60
CA ARG A 48 -33.47 -10.07 -14.45
C ARG A 48 -33.57 -8.56 -14.16
N PRO A 49 -33.73 -8.15 -12.89
CA PRO A 49 -33.76 -6.74 -12.53
C PRO A 49 -32.45 -6.05 -12.91
N ALA A 50 -32.56 -4.80 -13.36
CA ALA A 50 -31.40 -3.98 -13.64
C ALA A 50 -30.64 -3.67 -12.34
N VAL A 51 -29.31 -3.76 -12.39
CA VAL A 51 -28.41 -3.48 -11.29
C VAL A 51 -27.29 -2.58 -11.81
N TYR A 52 -27.05 -1.50 -11.08
CA TYR A 52 -25.97 -0.55 -11.32
C TYR A 52 -24.95 -0.68 -10.20
N THR A 53 -23.67 -0.78 -10.57
CA THR A 53 -22.57 -0.98 -9.64
C THR A 53 -21.47 0.05 -9.88
N ALA A 54 -20.97 0.65 -8.81
CA ALA A 54 -19.76 1.47 -8.82
C ALA A 54 -18.86 1.09 -7.62
N GLU A 55 -17.55 1.09 -7.84
CA GLU A 55 -16.57 0.98 -6.75
C GLU A 55 -16.12 2.41 -6.40
N VAL A 56 -16.35 2.85 -5.16
CA VAL A 56 -16.02 4.19 -4.70
C VAL A 56 -15.26 4.07 -3.39
N LEU A 57 -14.00 4.52 -3.38
CA LEU A 57 -13.12 4.47 -2.22
C LEU A 57 -12.97 3.06 -1.62
N GLY A 58 -13.08 2.02 -2.44
CA GLY A 58 -13.03 0.62 -2.00
C GLY A 58 -14.39 0.02 -1.59
N TRP A 59 -15.45 0.82 -1.46
CA TRP A 59 -16.80 0.31 -1.25
C TRP A 59 -17.48 0.00 -2.58
N ARG A 60 -18.02 -1.21 -2.70
CA ARG A 60 -18.91 -1.57 -3.80
C ARG A 60 -20.32 -1.09 -3.49
N LEU A 61 -20.78 -0.08 -4.22
CA LEU A 61 -22.14 0.42 -4.16
C LEU A 61 -22.97 -0.22 -5.27
N GLU A 62 -24.09 -0.82 -4.89
CA GLU A 62 -24.98 -1.53 -5.80
C GLU A 62 -26.43 -1.07 -5.60
N ARG A 63 -27.11 -0.67 -6.67
CA ARG A 63 -28.50 -0.18 -6.63
C ARG A 63 -29.27 -0.61 -7.87
N GLN A 64 -30.59 -0.72 -7.75
CA GLN A 64 -31.48 -1.19 -8.82
C GLN A 64 -31.73 -0.15 -9.92
N ASN A 65 -31.44 1.13 -9.66
CA ASN A 65 -31.55 2.20 -10.65
C ASN A 65 -30.42 3.21 -10.49
N LEU A 66 -30.17 3.96 -11.56
CA LEU A 66 -29.06 4.91 -11.61
C LEU A 66 -29.22 6.02 -10.57
N ALA A 67 -30.39 6.64 -10.44
CA ALA A 67 -30.62 7.76 -9.49
C ALA A 67 -30.30 7.36 -8.04
N ALA A 68 -30.73 6.18 -7.59
CA ALA A 68 -30.39 5.67 -6.27
C ALA A 68 -28.89 5.44 -6.09
N LEU A 69 -28.18 5.01 -7.15
CA LEU A 69 -26.71 4.92 -7.11
C LEU A 69 -26.07 6.31 -7.03
N GLN A 70 -26.60 7.31 -7.76
CA GLN A 70 -26.10 8.67 -7.71
C GLN A 70 -26.17 9.24 -6.29
N THR A 71 -27.34 9.13 -5.63
CA THR A 71 -27.53 9.53 -4.24
C THR A 71 -26.57 8.79 -3.32
N ALA A 72 -26.41 7.48 -3.46
CA ALA A 72 -25.51 6.69 -2.61
C ALA A 72 -24.03 7.12 -2.75
N VAL A 73 -23.57 7.36 -3.98
CA VAL A 73 -22.22 7.86 -4.25
C VAL A 73 -22.03 9.25 -3.64
N GLU A 74 -22.99 10.15 -3.84
CA GLU A 74 -22.93 11.50 -3.30
C GLU A 74 -22.89 11.50 -1.77
N THR A 75 -23.78 10.74 -1.12
CA THR A 75 -23.83 10.62 0.35
C THR A 75 -22.49 10.10 0.88
N LEU A 76 -21.95 9.02 0.30
CA LEU A 76 -20.65 8.46 0.72
C LEU A 76 -19.51 9.48 0.58
N LEU A 77 -19.42 10.18 -0.56
CA LEU A 77 -18.36 11.16 -0.75
C LEU A 77 -18.52 12.36 0.20
N ARG A 78 -19.75 12.80 0.47
CA ARG A 78 -20.01 13.90 1.41
C ARG A 78 -19.63 13.54 2.85
N THR A 79 -19.89 12.31 3.30
CA THR A 79 -19.52 11.88 4.67
C THR A 79 -18.02 11.77 4.86
N LEU A 80 -17.27 11.52 3.78
CA LEU A 80 -15.82 11.39 3.78
C LEU A 80 -15.08 12.68 3.39
N LEU A 81 -15.80 13.77 3.11
CA LEU A 81 -15.17 15.06 2.86
C LEU A 81 -14.72 15.68 4.17
N TRP A 82 -13.41 15.88 4.29
CA TRP A 82 -12.85 16.62 5.41
C TRP A 82 -11.91 17.70 4.91
N ARG A 83 -12.16 18.94 5.37
CA ARG A 83 -11.42 20.15 4.93
C ARG A 83 -11.33 20.24 3.39
N GLY A 84 -12.39 19.83 2.70
CA GLY A 84 -12.47 19.87 1.23
C GLY A 84 -11.69 18.81 0.48
N ARG A 85 -11.16 17.81 1.16
CA ARG A 85 -10.40 16.73 0.54
C ARG A 85 -11.09 15.40 0.79
N LEU A 86 -10.98 14.52 -0.21
CA LEU A 86 -11.26 13.10 -0.04
C LEU A 86 -10.04 12.41 0.59
N PRO A 87 -10.22 11.23 1.20
CA PRO A 87 -9.13 10.45 1.73
C PRO A 87 -8.11 10.10 0.64
N ALA A 88 -6.83 10.18 1.00
CA ALA A 88 -5.72 9.71 0.16
C ALA A 88 -5.37 8.24 0.44
N TYR A 89 -5.67 7.75 1.65
CA TYR A 89 -5.46 6.35 2.04
C TYR A 89 -6.55 5.87 3.00
N TRP A 90 -6.67 4.55 3.06
CA TRP A 90 -7.32 3.83 4.16
C TRP A 90 -6.25 3.17 5.02
N LEU A 91 -6.34 3.35 6.33
CA LEU A 91 -5.71 2.46 7.29
C LEU A 91 -6.77 1.49 7.79
N ILE A 92 -6.48 0.20 7.76
CA ILE A 92 -7.37 -0.86 8.22
C ILE A 92 -6.74 -1.43 9.48
N LEU A 93 -7.40 -1.25 10.63
CA LEU A 93 -6.83 -1.50 11.95
C LEU A 93 -7.35 -2.82 12.54
N GLY A 94 -6.41 -3.69 12.91
CA GLY A 94 -6.69 -4.94 13.63
C GLY A 94 -7.58 -5.95 12.87
N PRO A 95 -8.03 -7.01 13.56
CA PRO A 95 -8.94 -8.01 13.00
C PRO A 95 -10.39 -7.50 12.86
N ASP A 96 -10.76 -6.44 13.58
CA ASP A 96 -12.09 -5.82 13.51
C ASP A 96 -12.30 -5.00 12.23
N GLU A 97 -11.26 -4.90 11.40
CA GLU A 97 -11.24 -4.17 10.12
C GLU A 97 -11.74 -2.72 10.23
N GLU A 98 -11.43 -2.03 11.34
CA GLU A 98 -11.77 -0.61 11.49
C GLU A 98 -11.06 0.19 10.40
N VAL A 99 -11.84 0.86 9.55
CA VAL A 99 -11.33 1.65 8.43
C VAL A 99 -11.19 3.11 8.82
N VAL A 100 -9.95 3.61 8.84
CA VAL A 100 -9.62 4.99 9.19
C VAL A 100 -9.17 5.77 7.95
N PRO A 101 -9.87 6.86 7.58
CA PRO A 101 -9.44 7.71 6.47
C PRO A 101 -8.18 8.49 6.82
N VAL A 102 -7.23 8.50 5.91
CA VAL A 102 -6.04 9.36 5.97
C VAL A 102 -6.16 10.44 4.91
N TYR A 103 -6.00 11.69 5.33
CA TYR A 103 -6.04 12.86 4.47
C TYR A 103 -4.63 13.44 4.32
N ALA A 104 -4.23 13.71 3.07
CA ALA A 104 -3.00 14.43 2.77
C ALA A 104 -3.31 15.94 2.67
N LEU A 105 -2.82 16.72 3.64
CA LEU A 105 -3.10 18.15 3.80
C LEU A 105 -1.79 18.92 3.97
N ALA A 106 -1.46 19.78 3.00
CA ALA A 106 -0.34 20.72 3.07
C ALA A 106 1.00 20.09 3.53
N GLY A 107 1.36 18.92 2.97
CA GLY A 107 2.59 18.21 3.32
C GLY A 107 2.53 17.41 4.64
N THR A 108 1.34 17.25 5.21
CA THR A 108 1.10 16.39 6.38
C THR A 108 0.06 15.32 6.06
N TYR A 109 0.13 14.21 6.78
CA TYR A 109 -0.89 13.17 6.81
C TYR A 109 -1.66 13.26 8.12
N GLN A 110 -2.99 13.24 8.00
CA GLN A 110 -3.90 13.37 9.13
C GLN A 110 -4.90 12.22 9.15
N ALA A 111 -5.08 11.60 10.31
CA ALA A 111 -6.03 10.52 10.51
C ALA A 111 -6.71 10.65 11.87
N ARG A 112 -7.97 10.21 11.95
CA ARG A 112 -8.75 10.20 13.19
C ARG A 112 -9.47 8.85 13.33
N PRO A 113 -8.97 7.92 14.17
CA PRO A 113 -9.70 6.70 14.48
C PRO A 113 -11.03 7.03 15.18
N ALA A 114 -11.99 6.11 15.11
CA ALA A 114 -13.32 6.33 15.68
C ALA A 114 -13.22 6.58 17.19
N GLY A 115 -13.84 7.67 17.67
CA GLY A 115 -13.78 8.06 19.08
C GLY A 115 -12.40 8.54 19.59
N GLY A 116 -11.37 8.55 18.74
CA GLY A 116 -9.99 8.90 19.12
C GLY A 116 -9.55 10.32 18.76
N PRO A 117 -8.30 10.68 19.11
CA PRO A 117 -7.71 11.97 18.79
C PRO A 117 -7.33 12.06 17.30
N VAL A 118 -7.06 13.28 16.84
CA VAL A 118 -6.51 13.51 15.50
C VAL A 118 -4.99 13.33 15.53
N PHE A 119 -4.48 12.40 14.74
CA PHE A 119 -3.05 12.23 14.52
C PHE A 119 -2.62 13.05 13.31
N THR A 120 -1.52 13.79 13.44
CA THR A 120 -0.94 14.61 12.36
C THR A 120 0.56 14.38 12.29
N THR A 121 1.07 13.99 11.12
CA THR A 121 2.51 13.69 10.92
C THR A 121 2.96 14.14 9.53
N ARG A 122 4.28 14.15 9.26
CA ARG A 122 4.85 14.53 7.96
C ARG A 122 5.05 13.37 6.99
N ASP A 123 5.06 12.14 7.51
CA ASP A 123 5.32 10.91 6.74
C ASP A 123 4.37 9.81 7.19
N LEU A 124 4.01 8.93 6.25
CA LEU A 124 2.97 7.94 6.46
C LEU A 124 3.42 6.85 7.44
N ALA A 125 4.72 6.50 7.41
CA ALA A 125 5.32 5.58 8.37
C ALA A 125 5.17 6.06 9.83
N THR A 126 5.44 7.34 10.11
CA THR A 126 5.23 7.90 11.45
C THR A 126 3.76 7.88 11.85
N LEU A 127 2.84 8.23 10.94
CA LEU A 127 1.39 8.17 11.22
C LEU A 127 0.95 6.77 11.66
N ILE A 128 1.36 5.76 10.89
CA ILE A 128 1.04 4.36 11.16
C ILE A 128 1.59 3.97 12.51
N ARG A 129 2.88 4.21 12.78
CA ARG A 129 3.50 3.87 14.06
C ARG A 129 2.77 4.53 15.24
N SER A 130 2.37 5.80 15.12
CA SER A 130 1.60 6.48 16.16
C SER A 130 0.26 5.79 16.43
N LEU A 131 -0.45 5.34 15.39
CA LEU A 131 -1.70 4.60 15.53
C LEU A 131 -1.48 3.21 16.12
N GLN A 132 -0.42 2.51 15.74
CA GLN A 132 -0.06 1.21 16.31
C GLN A 132 0.21 1.32 17.81
N LEU A 133 0.98 2.31 18.23
CA LEU A 133 1.27 2.58 19.65
C LEU A 133 0.00 2.97 20.42
N TYR A 134 -0.86 3.79 19.82
CA TYR A 134 -2.15 4.16 20.41
C TYR A 134 -3.06 2.94 20.64
N ARG A 135 -3.17 2.05 19.64
CA ARG A 135 -3.95 0.81 19.75
C ARG A 135 -3.39 -0.13 20.79
N ALA A 136 -2.07 -0.35 20.78
CA ALA A 136 -1.39 -1.19 21.76
C ALA A 136 -1.61 -0.68 23.18
N ALA A 137 -1.52 0.63 23.41
CA ALA A 137 -1.78 1.25 24.70
C ALA A 137 -3.23 1.09 25.18
N ALA A 138 -4.18 0.98 24.23
CA ALA A 138 -5.59 0.72 24.51
C ALA A 138 -5.92 -0.80 24.59
N GLY A 139 -4.92 -1.69 24.50
CA GLY A 139 -5.10 -3.14 24.59
C GLY A 139 -5.61 -3.81 23.31
N PHE A 140 -5.63 -3.09 22.19
CA PHE A 140 -6.03 -3.63 20.88
C PHE A 140 -4.83 -4.12 20.07
N ASP A 141 -5.10 -5.01 19.10
CA ASP A 141 -4.11 -5.44 18.12
C ASP A 141 -3.53 -4.23 17.37
N PRO A 142 -2.18 -4.04 17.38
CA PRO A 142 -1.51 -2.96 16.68
C PRO A 142 -1.31 -3.21 15.18
N GLN A 143 -1.83 -4.31 14.62
CA GLN A 143 -1.71 -4.56 13.18
C GLN A 143 -2.46 -3.50 12.38
N VAL A 144 -1.78 -2.96 11.37
CA VAL A 144 -2.34 -1.94 10.47
C VAL A 144 -2.04 -2.37 9.03
N GLN A 145 -3.07 -2.40 8.20
CA GLN A 145 -2.93 -2.47 6.75
C GLN A 145 -3.17 -1.11 6.15
N ILE A 146 -2.69 -0.90 4.92
CA ILE A 146 -2.94 0.33 4.17
C ILE A 146 -3.46 0.02 2.78
N ALA A 147 -4.33 0.89 2.28
CA ALA A 147 -4.66 1.00 0.86
C ALA A 147 -4.56 2.46 0.42
N ARG A 148 -4.02 2.72 -0.77
CA ARG A 148 -4.03 4.05 -1.39
C ARG A 148 -5.34 4.25 -2.13
N ILE A 149 -5.91 5.44 -2.02
CA ILE A 149 -6.99 5.86 -2.91
C ILE A 149 -6.37 6.41 -4.19
N ALA A 150 -6.54 5.68 -5.29
CA ALA A 150 -6.05 6.12 -6.60
C ALA A 150 -6.84 7.36 -7.04
N PRO A 151 -6.22 8.55 -7.15
CA PRO A 151 -6.97 9.77 -7.44
C PRO A 151 -7.83 9.70 -8.71
N PRO A 152 -7.36 9.15 -9.86
CA PRO A 152 -8.14 9.16 -11.08
C PRO A 152 -9.46 8.36 -11.01
N THR A 153 -9.55 7.35 -10.14
CA THR A 153 -10.68 6.41 -10.12
C THR A 153 -11.33 6.25 -8.74
N LEU A 154 -10.78 6.91 -7.71
CA LEU A 154 -11.08 6.69 -6.29
C LEU A 154 -11.08 5.23 -5.85
N ARG A 155 -10.41 4.32 -6.56
CA ARG A 155 -10.33 2.92 -6.15
C ARG A 155 -9.33 2.75 -5.01
N ALA A 156 -9.63 1.84 -4.09
CA ALA A 156 -8.67 1.44 -3.07
C ALA A 156 -7.66 0.45 -3.68
N VAL A 157 -6.38 0.79 -3.60
CA VAL A 157 -5.28 0.02 -4.18
C VAL A 157 -4.35 -0.43 -3.07
N ALA A 158 -4.24 -1.76 -2.91
CA ALA A 158 -3.29 -2.35 -1.99
C ALA A 158 -1.83 -2.05 -2.43
N PRO A 159 -0.88 -1.96 -1.48
CA PRO A 159 0.53 -1.79 -1.81
C PRO A 159 1.03 -2.89 -2.74
N TYR A 160 1.96 -2.54 -3.61
CA TYR A 160 2.73 -3.46 -4.44
C TYR A 160 3.85 -4.13 -3.64
N ALA A 161 4.47 -3.40 -2.72
CA ALA A 161 5.44 -3.90 -1.76
C ALA A 161 5.46 -2.98 -0.53
N LEU A 162 6.22 -3.37 0.48
CA LEU A 162 6.52 -2.56 1.65
C LEU A 162 8.03 -2.46 1.78
N LEU A 163 8.54 -1.27 2.05
CA LEU A 163 9.92 -1.06 2.51
C LEU A 163 9.87 -1.07 4.04
N ALA A 164 10.52 -2.07 4.65
CA ALA A 164 10.31 -2.35 6.06
C ALA A 164 11.63 -2.67 6.79
N ASP A 165 11.76 -2.11 8.00
CA ASP A 165 12.67 -2.62 9.03
C ASP A 165 11.78 -3.05 10.21
N PRO A 166 11.55 -4.36 10.40
CA PRO A 166 10.69 -4.88 11.47
C PRO A 166 11.13 -4.46 12.88
N LEU A 167 12.43 -4.27 13.09
CA LEU A 167 13.02 -3.97 14.39
C LEU A 167 12.88 -2.47 14.72
N ALA A 168 13.10 -1.60 13.72
CA ALA A 168 12.91 -0.15 13.88
C ALA A 168 11.44 0.28 13.78
N GLY A 169 10.53 -0.63 13.43
CA GLY A 169 9.13 -0.32 13.15
C GLY A 169 8.98 0.62 11.95
N ILE A 170 9.91 0.53 10.99
CA ILE A 170 9.81 1.25 9.72
C ILE A 170 8.92 0.44 8.81
N TRP A 171 7.93 1.12 8.22
CA TRP A 171 6.97 0.49 7.34
C TRP A 171 6.46 1.53 6.35
N THR A 172 6.95 1.49 5.12
CA THR A 172 6.59 2.44 4.07
C THR A 172 6.04 1.69 2.86
N PRO A 173 4.79 1.94 2.44
CA PRO A 173 4.20 1.26 1.30
C PRO A 173 4.71 1.79 -0.03
N VAL A 174 4.92 0.87 -0.98
CA VAL A 174 5.15 1.19 -2.39
C VAL A 174 3.92 0.78 -3.16
N PHE A 175 3.34 1.69 -3.91
CA PHE A 175 2.15 1.44 -4.75
C PHE A 175 2.55 1.30 -6.20
N ARG A 176 1.74 0.57 -6.98
CA ARG A 176 1.84 0.58 -8.44
C ARG A 176 0.81 1.57 -8.96
N GLU A 177 1.25 2.58 -9.71
CA GLU A 177 0.34 3.50 -10.40
C GLU A 177 -0.23 2.83 -11.65
N THR A 178 -1.25 3.44 -12.26
CA THR A 178 -1.77 2.99 -13.56
C THR A 178 -0.65 3.03 -14.61
N GLY A 179 -0.12 1.85 -14.95
CA GLY A 179 0.98 1.71 -15.92
C GLY A 179 2.22 0.97 -15.36
N PRO A 180 3.40 1.24 -15.94
CA PRO A 180 4.66 0.60 -15.57
C PRO A 180 5.43 1.41 -14.50
N THR A 181 4.74 2.04 -13.54
CA THR A 181 5.38 2.92 -12.56
C THR A 181 5.03 2.49 -11.12
N LEU A 182 6.05 2.45 -10.27
CA LEU A 182 5.94 2.34 -8.82
C LEU A 182 6.03 3.72 -8.20
N TRP A 183 5.34 3.93 -7.09
CA TRP A 183 5.34 5.17 -6.36
C TRP A 183 5.46 4.94 -4.86
N CYS A 184 6.37 5.66 -4.21
CA CYS A 184 6.56 5.66 -2.76
C CYS A 184 6.26 7.05 -2.16
N PRO A 185 5.30 7.18 -1.22
CA PRO A 185 4.87 8.47 -0.68
C PRO A 185 5.93 9.17 0.17
N ASP A 186 6.84 8.40 0.79
CA ASP A 186 7.88 8.93 1.68
C ASP A 186 9.20 9.19 0.92
N VAL A 187 9.19 9.13 -0.42
CA VAL A 187 10.34 9.45 -1.28
C VAL A 187 10.02 10.66 -2.16
N THR A 188 10.90 11.66 -2.14
CA THR A 188 10.78 12.82 -3.04
C THR A 188 11.04 12.36 -4.46
N ASP A 189 10.18 12.76 -5.41
CA ASP A 189 10.18 12.19 -6.77
C ASP A 189 10.14 10.65 -6.73
N GLY A 190 9.24 10.12 -5.91
CA GLY A 190 9.14 8.69 -5.60
C GLY A 190 8.62 7.81 -6.72
N ALA A 191 8.61 8.27 -7.98
CA ALA A 191 8.16 7.49 -9.13
C ALA A 191 9.33 6.72 -9.75
N ARG A 192 9.24 5.39 -9.87
CA ARG A 192 10.26 4.55 -10.54
C ARG A 192 9.61 3.55 -11.50
N PRO A 193 10.33 3.03 -12.51
CA PRO A 193 9.82 1.95 -13.34
C PRO A 193 9.39 0.74 -12.50
N ALA A 194 8.33 0.06 -12.92
CA ALA A 194 7.87 -1.16 -12.28
C ALA A 194 8.86 -2.31 -12.45
N GLY A 195 9.03 -3.07 -11.38
CA GLY A 195 9.95 -4.21 -11.33
C GLY A 195 10.92 -4.11 -10.15
N LEU A 196 11.82 -5.09 -10.07
CA LEU A 196 12.75 -5.21 -8.96
C LEU A 196 13.76 -4.05 -8.92
N ALA A 197 14.26 -3.60 -10.08
CA ALA A 197 15.19 -2.47 -10.15
C ALA A 197 14.57 -1.18 -9.54
N GLY A 198 13.33 -0.83 -9.91
CA GLY A 198 12.66 0.33 -9.34
C GLY A 198 12.36 0.19 -7.85
N LEU A 199 12.08 -1.03 -7.36
CA LEU A 199 11.96 -1.29 -5.91
C LEU A 199 13.29 -1.08 -5.17
N LEU A 200 14.40 -1.51 -5.75
CA LEU A 200 15.74 -1.31 -5.19
C LEU A 200 16.06 0.20 -5.14
N ASP A 201 15.84 0.93 -6.22
CA ASP A 201 16.08 2.38 -6.26
C ASP A 201 15.26 3.13 -5.19
N LEU A 202 13.96 2.81 -5.06
CA LEU A 202 13.11 3.42 -4.04
C LEU A 202 13.58 3.08 -2.62
N ARG A 203 13.99 1.83 -2.40
CA ARG A 203 14.55 1.37 -1.14
C ARG A 203 15.77 2.19 -0.76
N ASP A 204 16.69 2.46 -1.67
CA ASP A 204 17.94 3.13 -1.33
C ASP A 204 17.77 4.59 -1.02
N ILE A 205 16.95 5.28 -1.81
CA ILE A 205 16.63 6.68 -1.53
C ILE A 205 15.97 6.80 -0.16
N LEU A 206 15.09 5.86 0.19
CA LEU A 206 14.48 5.82 1.51
C LEU A 206 15.50 5.44 2.60
N ALA A 207 16.36 4.44 2.38
CA ALA A 207 17.39 4.02 3.31
C ALA A 207 18.35 5.16 3.63
N ASP A 208 18.89 5.86 2.62
CA ASP A 208 19.76 7.03 2.77
C ASP A 208 19.08 8.16 3.54
N ARG A 209 17.80 8.41 3.27
CA ARG A 209 17.02 9.39 4.02
C ARG A 209 16.88 8.97 5.48
N LEU A 210 16.53 7.72 5.75
CA LEU A 210 16.33 7.22 7.11
C LEU A 210 17.64 7.18 7.90
N LEU A 211 18.76 6.80 7.27
CA LEU A 211 20.11 6.84 7.83
C LEU A 211 20.51 8.25 8.24
N ARG A 212 20.38 9.23 7.32
CA ARG A 212 20.68 10.63 7.62
C ARG A 212 19.82 11.21 8.74
N SER A 213 18.62 10.69 8.92
CA SER A 213 17.73 11.08 10.02
C SER A 213 17.92 10.29 11.32
N GLY A 214 18.84 9.30 11.35
CA GLY A 214 19.07 8.41 12.49
C GLY A 214 17.94 7.43 12.77
N ARG A 215 16.98 7.26 11.86
CA ARG A 215 15.84 6.33 11.99
C ARG A 215 16.16 4.90 11.57
N LEU A 216 17.23 4.71 10.81
CA LEU A 216 17.75 3.43 10.36
C LEU A 216 19.21 3.33 10.78
N ALA A 217 19.63 2.18 11.30
CA ALA A 217 21.01 1.98 11.77
C ALA A 217 22.00 1.72 10.62
N GLU A 218 21.56 0.94 9.62
CA GLU A 218 22.35 0.55 8.45
C GLU A 218 21.42 0.33 7.25
N PRO A 219 21.87 0.57 6.00
CA PRO A 219 21.00 0.46 4.82
C PRO A 219 20.41 -0.95 4.66
N THR A 220 21.22 -1.99 4.90
CA THR A 220 20.88 -3.42 4.75
C THR A 220 19.66 -3.86 5.55
N ARG A 221 19.35 -3.18 6.65
CA ARG A 221 18.17 -3.46 7.49
C ARG A 221 16.84 -3.10 6.87
N LEU A 222 16.82 -2.17 5.90
CA LEU A 222 15.59 -1.87 5.18
C LEU A 222 15.38 -2.96 4.12
N ALA A 223 14.46 -3.88 4.40
CA ALA A 223 14.08 -4.97 3.50
C ALA A 223 12.90 -4.57 2.60
N ILE A 224 12.70 -5.32 1.53
CA ILE A 224 11.51 -5.23 0.68
C ILE A 224 10.60 -6.42 1.02
N ALA A 225 9.49 -6.16 1.69
CA ALA A 225 8.46 -7.17 1.95
C ALA A 225 7.43 -7.20 0.83
N LEU A 226 7.28 -8.35 0.19
CA LEU A 226 6.27 -8.59 -0.84
C LEU A 226 5.01 -9.17 -0.21
N LEU A 227 3.84 -8.71 -0.67
CA LEU A 227 2.56 -9.14 -0.10
C LEU A 227 2.08 -10.50 -0.63
N SER A 228 2.79 -11.13 -1.58
CA SER A 228 2.46 -12.49 -2.00
C SER A 228 3.64 -13.24 -2.64
N PRO A 229 3.66 -14.59 -2.56
CA PRO A 229 4.64 -15.43 -3.25
C PRO A 229 4.61 -15.30 -4.78
N GLN A 230 3.44 -15.00 -5.36
CA GLN A 230 3.31 -14.79 -6.80
C GLN A 230 4.06 -13.54 -7.25
N ARG A 231 4.11 -12.49 -6.41
CA ARG A 231 4.90 -11.30 -6.71
C ARG A 231 6.39 -11.60 -6.72
N TRP A 232 6.89 -12.42 -5.80
CA TRP A 232 8.28 -12.85 -5.83
C TRP A 232 8.61 -13.62 -7.11
N ARG A 233 7.77 -14.59 -7.49
CA ARG A 233 7.96 -15.34 -8.75
C ARG A 233 8.01 -14.44 -9.99
N GLY A 234 7.19 -13.39 -10.03
CA GLY A 234 7.21 -12.41 -11.14
C GLY A 234 8.35 -11.39 -11.08
N LEU A 235 9.08 -11.30 -9.97
CA LEU A 235 10.21 -10.39 -9.76
C LEU A 235 11.56 -11.11 -9.68
N GLN A 236 11.54 -12.44 -9.63
CA GLN A 236 12.74 -13.25 -9.45
C GLN A 236 13.69 -12.98 -10.62
N PRO A 237 15.00 -12.76 -10.35
CA PRO A 237 15.96 -12.59 -11.43
C PRO A 237 15.96 -13.82 -12.35
N ASP A 238 15.94 -13.59 -13.67
CA ASP A 238 16.00 -14.68 -14.67
C ASP A 238 17.30 -15.49 -14.58
N ARG A 239 18.34 -14.91 -13.97
CA ARG A 239 19.63 -15.56 -13.78
C ARG A 239 19.61 -16.47 -12.55
N PRO A 240 20.30 -17.63 -12.60
CA PRO A 240 20.44 -18.50 -11.45
C PRO A 240 21.13 -17.77 -10.29
N PRO A 241 20.96 -18.25 -9.05
CA PRO A 241 21.70 -17.74 -7.90
C PRO A 241 23.22 -17.74 -8.16
N VAL A 242 23.90 -16.69 -7.74
CA VAL A 242 25.38 -16.56 -7.83
C VAL A 242 26.10 -17.30 -6.71
N GLY A 243 25.36 -17.81 -5.73
CA GLY A 243 25.89 -18.54 -4.59
C GLY A 243 24.81 -18.75 -3.55
N HIS A 244 25.26 -19.08 -2.34
CA HIS A 244 24.39 -19.25 -1.20
C HIS A 244 24.96 -18.53 0.02
N LEU A 245 24.07 -18.02 0.86
CA LEU A 245 24.41 -17.44 2.14
C LEU A 245 23.89 -18.34 3.25
N THR A 246 24.79 -18.72 4.15
CA THR A 246 24.43 -19.56 5.29
C THR A 246 24.35 -18.69 6.53
N VAL A 247 23.15 -18.57 7.09
CA VAL A 247 22.89 -17.75 8.28
C VAL A 247 22.28 -18.63 9.38
N SER A 248 22.74 -18.44 10.61
CA SER A 248 22.04 -18.96 11.77
C SER A 248 20.91 -17.99 12.12
N LEU A 249 19.67 -18.48 12.11
CA LEU A 249 18.50 -17.75 12.58
C LEU A 249 17.74 -18.62 13.57
N ASN A 250 17.48 -18.10 14.76
CA ASN A 250 16.78 -18.78 15.86
C ASN A 250 17.42 -20.15 16.21
N GLY A 251 18.74 -20.19 16.34
CA GLY A 251 19.53 -21.38 16.65
C GLY A 251 19.58 -22.42 15.53
N ARG A 252 19.00 -22.12 14.35
CA ARG A 252 19.01 -23.02 13.19
C ARG A 252 19.83 -22.41 12.06
N ARG A 253 20.88 -23.12 11.68
CA ARG A 253 21.66 -22.81 10.48
C ARG A 253 20.84 -23.15 9.24
N ARG A 254 20.62 -22.17 8.39
CA ARG A 254 19.87 -22.30 7.13
C ARG A 254 20.67 -21.67 6.01
N GLN A 255 20.44 -22.14 4.80
CA GLN A 255 21.14 -21.70 3.61
C GLN A 255 20.12 -21.13 2.62
N TRP A 256 20.37 -19.93 2.12
CA TRP A 256 19.51 -19.24 1.17
C TRP A 256 20.24 -18.97 -0.13
N PRO A 257 19.56 -19.06 -1.29
CA PRO A 257 20.12 -18.65 -2.57
C PRO A 257 20.38 -17.14 -2.57
N VAL A 258 21.53 -16.75 -3.10
CA VAL A 258 21.91 -15.35 -3.29
C VAL A 258 21.83 -15.00 -4.76
N HIS A 259 21.14 -13.92 -5.09
CA HIS A 259 21.11 -13.38 -6.44
C HIS A 259 21.95 -12.10 -6.55
N TRP A 260 22.47 -11.81 -7.73
CA TRP A 260 23.15 -10.56 -8.04
C TRP A 260 22.35 -9.76 -9.08
N LEU A 261 21.95 -8.55 -8.73
CA LEU A 261 21.18 -7.67 -9.62
C LEU A 261 21.51 -6.21 -9.34
N ALA A 262 21.63 -5.40 -10.39
CA ALA A 262 21.86 -3.95 -10.29
C ALA A 262 23.00 -3.58 -9.32
N GLY A 263 24.09 -4.37 -9.33
CA GLY A 263 25.26 -4.13 -8.49
C GLY A 263 25.12 -4.59 -7.02
N ARG A 264 24.14 -5.45 -6.70
CA ARG A 264 23.80 -5.81 -5.31
C ARG A 264 23.55 -7.29 -5.12
N TYR A 265 23.86 -7.77 -3.93
CA TYR A 265 23.46 -9.09 -3.47
C TYR A 265 22.05 -9.04 -2.87
N LEU A 266 21.25 -10.04 -3.22
CA LEU A 266 19.86 -10.18 -2.80
C LEU A 266 19.62 -11.56 -2.19
N VAL A 267 18.96 -11.60 -1.04
CA VAL A 267 18.46 -12.83 -0.40
C VAL A 267 16.98 -12.67 -0.11
N CYS A 268 16.17 -13.63 -0.55
CA CYS A 268 14.76 -13.69 -0.21
C CYS A 268 14.53 -14.69 0.93
N LEU A 269 14.08 -14.21 2.09
CA LEU A 269 13.54 -15.07 3.14
C LEU A 269 12.09 -15.42 2.83
N GLU A 270 11.64 -16.58 3.32
CA GLU A 270 10.24 -17.04 3.25
C GLU A 270 9.56 -16.90 1.86
N PRO A 271 10.19 -17.36 0.78
CA PRO A 271 9.72 -17.11 -0.60
C PRO A 271 8.34 -17.72 -0.90
N THR A 272 7.86 -18.66 -0.08
CA THR A 272 6.59 -19.38 -0.24
C THR A 272 5.44 -18.80 0.57
N GLU A 273 5.70 -17.89 1.53
CA GLU A 273 4.67 -17.34 2.42
C GLU A 273 4.64 -15.82 2.36
N ARG A 274 5.63 -15.16 2.98
CA ARG A 274 5.77 -13.70 3.04
C ARG A 274 7.18 -13.32 2.58
N PRO A 275 7.42 -13.25 1.26
CA PRO A 275 8.76 -13.03 0.74
C PRO A 275 9.34 -11.70 1.24
N MET A 276 10.49 -11.76 1.89
CA MET A 276 11.20 -10.59 2.40
C MET A 276 12.61 -10.56 1.82
N LEU A 277 12.87 -9.55 0.99
CA LEU A 277 14.12 -9.40 0.27
C LEU A 277 15.06 -8.49 1.05
N TYR A 278 16.18 -9.05 1.47
CA TYR A 278 17.32 -8.32 2.01
C TYR A 278 18.30 -8.00 0.90
N VAL A 279 18.89 -6.82 0.99
CA VAL A 279 19.76 -6.26 -0.03
C VAL A 279 21.04 -5.79 0.64
N GLY A 280 22.20 -6.18 0.09
CA GLY A 280 23.49 -5.70 0.57
C GLY A 280 24.50 -5.53 -0.54
N GLU A 281 25.50 -4.70 -0.25
CA GLU A 281 26.63 -4.42 -1.15
C GLU A 281 27.64 -5.56 -1.14
N SER A 282 27.68 -6.35 -0.06
CA SER A 282 28.49 -7.56 0.06
C SER A 282 27.73 -8.69 0.76
N LEU A 283 28.17 -9.92 0.53
CA LEU A 283 27.66 -11.09 1.26
C LEU A 283 27.81 -10.95 2.78
N ARG A 284 28.90 -10.32 3.24
CA ARG A 284 29.16 -10.07 4.66
C ARG A 284 28.11 -9.14 5.27
N THR A 285 27.81 -8.02 4.61
CA THR A 285 26.80 -7.06 5.09
C THR A 285 25.39 -7.66 5.13
N LEU A 286 25.07 -8.58 4.21
CA LEU A 286 23.83 -9.35 4.27
C LEU A 286 23.81 -10.32 5.45
N GLN A 287 24.92 -11.02 5.69
CA GLN A 287 25.04 -11.96 6.80
C GLN A 287 24.85 -11.24 8.13
N GLU A 288 25.59 -10.16 8.37
CA GLU A 288 25.52 -9.36 9.61
C GLU A 288 24.10 -8.83 9.85
N ALA A 289 23.43 -8.30 8.81
CA ALA A 289 22.06 -7.81 8.91
C ALA A 289 21.05 -8.92 9.26
N LEU A 290 21.21 -10.11 8.67
CA LEU A 290 20.33 -11.25 8.92
C LEU A 290 20.56 -11.85 10.31
N GLU A 291 21.81 -12.04 10.74
CA GLU A 291 22.16 -12.51 12.09
C GLU A 291 21.68 -11.51 13.17
N GLY A 292 21.70 -10.20 12.85
CA GLY A 292 21.17 -9.15 13.72
C GLY A 292 19.68 -9.27 14.03
N LEU A 293 18.89 -9.95 13.18
CA LEU A 293 17.46 -10.20 13.43
C LEU A 293 17.25 -11.14 14.63
N GLU A 294 18.15 -12.12 14.83
CA GLU A 294 18.05 -13.14 15.87
C GLU A 294 18.29 -12.57 17.28
N VAL A 295 19.27 -11.69 17.42
CA VAL A 295 19.69 -11.14 18.73
C VAL A 295 18.59 -10.31 19.39
N GLN A 296 17.71 -9.68 18.61
CA GLN A 296 16.63 -8.83 19.14
C GLN A 296 15.34 -9.59 19.42
N ASP A 297 15.03 -10.66 18.67
CA ASP A 297 13.87 -11.51 18.95
C ASP A 297 14.05 -12.32 20.25
N GLY A 298 15.29 -12.77 20.53
CA GLY A 298 15.66 -13.39 21.81
C GLY A 298 15.52 -12.43 23.01
N ARG A 299 15.84 -11.14 22.83
CA ARG A 299 15.65 -10.12 23.88
C ARG A 299 14.18 -9.77 24.12
N ARG A 300 13.33 -9.75 23.10
CA ARG A 300 11.88 -9.53 23.27
C ARG A 300 11.21 -10.67 24.03
N ARG A 301 11.65 -11.91 23.85
CA ARG A 301 11.14 -13.09 24.60
C ARG A 301 11.65 -13.18 26.04
N ALA A 302 12.76 -12.53 26.39
CA ALA A 302 13.30 -12.52 27.74
C ALA A 302 12.71 -11.42 28.63
N VAL A 303 11.96 -10.47 28.04
CA VAL A 303 11.37 -9.30 28.71
C VAL A 303 9.82 -9.34 28.68
N ALA A 304 9.24 -10.35 28.03
CA ALA A 304 7.80 -10.66 28.06
C ALA A 304 7.56 -11.87 28.96
#